data_AF-A0A662SPP6-F1
#
_entry.id   AF-A0A662SPP6-F1
#
_cell.length_a   1.000
_cell.length_b   1.000
_cell.length_c   1.000
_cell.angle_alpha   90.00
_cell.angle_beta   90.00
_cell.angle_gamma   90.00
#
_symmetry.space_group_name_H-M   'P 1'
#
loop_
_entity.id
_entity.type
_entity.pdbx_description
1 polymer ?
#
loop_
_entity_poly.entity_id
_entity_poly.type
_entity_poly.pdbx_seq_one_letter_code
_entity_poly.pdbx_strand_id
1 'polypeptide(L)'
;MERAELIKAIIEELERSEEFRLILAGLLGYRELLERMDRVEERISRILEELRELRERSEEHDRRFNEILAQIREIQRVQAEHSRRFEEHDRRFNEILAQIREIQRVQAEHTRILEEHTKRLEEHDRKFNEIIAEIREIRRIQERQGEDIRSLREMYGSISETLGDIVEDLLIARFREELMEQGLDLTELRRVIVEGHEVDAIFTDEEAVIVEVSTTVKTRDVTRAVSLRDLVERVLRKRARVVILGMKADTKALELARERGVEVRTRIGVPSRL
;
A
#
# COMPACT_ATOMS: atom_id res chain seq x y z
N MET A 1 145.05 -37.64 -35.05
CA MET A 1 145.41 -39.03 -34.68
C MET A 1 144.88 -39.42 -33.31
N GLU A 2 144.97 -38.56 -32.29
CA GLU A 2 144.65 -38.89 -30.88
C GLU A 2 143.24 -39.44 -30.58
N ARG A 3 142.19 -38.98 -31.26
CA ARG A 3 140.81 -39.41 -30.92
C ARG A 3 140.52 -40.87 -31.29
N ALA A 4 141.11 -41.36 -32.38
CA ALA A 4 140.94 -42.75 -32.80
C ALA A 4 141.71 -43.72 -31.87
N GLU A 5 142.90 -43.31 -31.43
CA GLU A 5 143.70 -44.05 -30.45
C GLU A 5 143.01 -44.09 -29.08
N LEU A 6 142.41 -42.98 -28.63
CA LEU A 6 141.67 -42.91 -27.38
C LEU A 6 140.43 -43.82 -27.39
N ILE A 7 139.66 -43.84 -28.49
CA ILE A 7 138.50 -44.73 -28.61
C ILE A 7 138.93 -46.19 -28.60
N LYS A 8 140.03 -46.53 -29.28
CA LYS A 8 140.57 -47.89 -29.28
C LYS A 8 141.02 -48.32 -27.88
N ALA A 9 141.70 -47.44 -27.14
CA ALA A 9 142.09 -47.70 -25.75
C ALA A 9 140.89 -47.89 -24.82
N ILE A 10 139.82 -47.11 -25.00
CA ILE A 10 138.56 -47.27 -24.24
C ILE A 10 137.89 -48.61 -24.54
N ILE A 11 137.88 -49.04 -25.81
CA ILE A 11 137.32 -50.35 -26.22
C ILE A 11 138.14 -51.50 -25.64
N GLU A 12 139.48 -51.44 -25.71
CA GLU A 12 140.36 -52.44 -25.11
C GLU A 12 140.16 -52.53 -23.58
N GLU A 13 139.95 -51.41 -22.90
CA GLU A 13 139.68 -51.37 -21.46
C GLU A 13 138.27 -51.87 -21.11
N LEU A 14 137.26 -51.62 -21.96
CA LEU A 14 135.91 -52.21 -21.81
C LEU A 14 135.92 -53.73 -21.96
N GLU A 15 136.81 -54.28 -22.78
CA GLU A 15 136.97 -55.74 -22.92
C GLU A 15 137.68 -56.35 -21.70
N ARG A 16 138.72 -55.67 -21.18
CA ARG A 16 139.60 -56.18 -20.12
C ARG A 16 139.13 -55.92 -18.69
N SER A 17 138.49 -54.79 -18.42
CA SER A 17 138.14 -54.34 -17.07
C SER A 17 136.63 -54.38 -16.83
N GLU A 18 136.21 -55.30 -15.96
CA GLU A 18 134.82 -55.38 -15.47
C GLU A 18 134.46 -54.14 -14.65
N GLU A 19 135.39 -53.64 -13.84
CA GLU A 19 135.22 -52.43 -13.03
C GLU A 19 134.94 -51.21 -13.92
N PHE A 20 135.69 -51.07 -15.02
CA PHE A 20 135.47 -49.99 -15.99
C PHE A 20 134.10 -50.11 -16.67
N ARG A 21 133.65 -51.31 -17.05
CA ARG A 21 132.29 -51.53 -17.60
C ARG A 21 131.19 -51.14 -16.61
N LEU A 22 131.34 -51.52 -15.33
CA LEU A 22 130.36 -51.22 -14.28
C LEU A 22 130.28 -49.70 -14.02
N ILE A 23 131.42 -49.00 -14.02
CA ILE A 23 131.46 -47.54 -13.88
C ILE A 23 130.76 -46.87 -15.08
N LEU A 24 131.05 -47.29 -16.30
CA LEU A 24 130.47 -46.71 -17.51
C LEU A 24 128.96 -46.99 -17.61
N ALA A 25 128.52 -48.21 -17.25
CA ALA A 25 127.10 -48.55 -17.12
C ALA A 25 126.40 -47.73 -16.03
N GLY A 26 127.06 -47.48 -14.90
CA GLY A 26 126.57 -46.60 -13.83
C GLY A 26 126.43 -45.15 -14.28
N LEU A 27 127.42 -44.60 -14.99
CA LEU A 27 127.38 -43.23 -15.52
C LEU A 27 126.31 -43.04 -16.61
N LEU A 28 126.17 -44.01 -17.51
CA LEU A 28 125.10 -44.00 -18.53
C LEU A 28 123.72 -44.12 -17.88
N GLY A 29 123.54 -45.03 -16.92
CA GLY A 29 122.30 -45.18 -16.17
C GLY A 29 121.95 -43.94 -15.33
N TYR A 30 122.96 -43.25 -14.77
CA TYR A 30 122.75 -42.01 -14.02
C TYR A 30 122.23 -40.87 -14.90
N ARG A 31 122.73 -40.75 -16.15
CA ARG A 31 122.20 -39.78 -17.12
C ARG A 31 120.74 -40.07 -17.47
N GLU A 32 120.42 -41.33 -17.76
CA GLU A 32 119.03 -41.72 -18.04
C GLU A 32 118.09 -41.47 -16.84
N LEU A 33 118.59 -41.65 -15.61
CA LEU A 33 117.85 -41.32 -14.39
C LEU A 33 117.59 -39.82 -14.26
N LEU A 34 118.59 -38.97 -14.52
CA LEU A 34 118.42 -37.51 -14.49
C LEU A 34 117.38 -37.05 -15.53
N GLU A 35 117.47 -37.54 -16.77
CA GLU A 35 116.45 -37.21 -17.79
C GLU A 35 115.04 -37.70 -17.42
N ARG A 36 114.93 -38.84 -16.71
CA ARG A 36 113.66 -39.29 -16.14
C ARG A 36 113.19 -38.38 -15.01
N MET A 37 114.09 -37.88 -14.17
CA MET A 37 113.76 -36.93 -13.10
C MET A 37 113.25 -35.61 -13.68
N ASP A 38 113.92 -35.04 -14.68
CA ASP A 38 113.48 -33.80 -15.35
C ASP A 38 112.06 -33.97 -15.93
N ARG A 39 111.80 -35.09 -16.63
CA ARG A 39 110.46 -35.42 -17.14
C ARG A 39 109.42 -35.57 -16.03
N VAL A 40 109.81 -36.07 -14.86
CA VAL A 40 108.91 -36.20 -13.71
C VAL A 40 108.63 -34.82 -13.11
N GLU A 41 109.63 -33.96 -12.97
CA GLU A 41 109.46 -32.57 -12.50
C GLU A 41 108.55 -31.75 -13.42
N GLU A 42 108.70 -31.90 -14.74
CA GLU A 42 107.79 -31.29 -15.71
C GLU A 42 106.34 -31.81 -15.58
N ARG A 43 106.17 -33.11 -15.32
CA ARG A 43 104.84 -33.69 -15.09
C ARG A 43 104.23 -33.22 -13.77
N ILE A 44 105.02 -33.13 -12.70
CA ILE A 44 104.59 -32.60 -11.41
C ILE A 44 104.16 -31.15 -11.56
N SER A 45 104.94 -30.34 -12.27
CA SER A 45 104.64 -28.92 -12.51
C SER A 45 103.30 -28.76 -13.24
N ARG A 46 103.06 -29.55 -14.30
CA ARG A 46 101.77 -29.57 -15.01
C ARG A 46 100.60 -30.00 -14.11
N ILE A 47 100.77 -31.06 -13.32
CA ILE A 47 99.73 -31.51 -12.39
C ILE A 47 99.41 -30.43 -11.34
N LEU A 48 100.41 -29.73 -10.82
CA LEU A 48 100.20 -28.65 -9.86
C LEU A 48 99.43 -27.47 -10.45
N GLU A 49 99.65 -27.17 -11.73
CA GLU A 49 98.89 -26.15 -12.46
C GLU A 49 97.42 -26.59 -12.68
N GLU A 50 97.19 -27.80 -13.17
CA GLU A 50 95.84 -28.38 -13.31
C GLU A 50 95.08 -28.41 -11.97
N LEU A 51 95.76 -28.74 -10.87
CA LEU A 51 95.16 -28.73 -9.53
C LEU A 51 94.80 -27.33 -9.05
N ARG A 52 95.56 -26.29 -9.42
CA ARG A 52 95.23 -24.89 -9.11
C ARG A 52 93.98 -24.46 -9.88
N GLU A 53 93.94 -24.72 -11.19
CA GLU A 53 92.77 -24.39 -12.01
C GLU A 53 91.51 -25.12 -11.53
N LEU A 54 91.63 -26.40 -11.17
CA LEU A 54 90.52 -27.18 -10.61
C LEU A 54 90.02 -26.56 -9.30
N ARG A 55 90.92 -26.10 -8.43
CA ARG A 55 90.56 -25.45 -7.17
C ARG A 55 89.82 -24.15 -7.42
N GLU A 56 90.32 -23.29 -8.31
CA GLU A 56 89.68 -22.02 -8.66
C GLU A 56 88.27 -22.24 -9.22
N ARG A 57 88.10 -23.22 -10.10
CA ARG A 57 86.77 -23.64 -10.62
C ARG A 57 85.86 -24.16 -9.51
N SER A 58 86.39 -24.91 -8.55
CA SER A 58 85.63 -25.38 -7.39
C SER A 58 85.15 -24.21 -6.53
N GLU A 59 86.01 -23.24 -6.25
CA GLU A 59 85.65 -22.04 -5.48
C GLU A 59 84.61 -21.16 -6.20
N GLU A 60 84.65 -21.11 -7.54
CA GLU A 60 83.60 -20.48 -8.33
C GLU A 60 82.27 -21.23 -8.23
N HIS A 61 82.29 -22.56 -8.31
CA HIS A 61 81.09 -23.38 -8.11
C HIS A 61 80.50 -23.20 -6.72
N ASP A 62 81.31 -23.13 -5.66
CA ASP A 62 80.85 -22.90 -4.30
C ASP A 62 80.17 -21.53 -4.17
N ARG A 63 80.70 -20.49 -4.83
CA ARG A 63 80.06 -19.16 -4.89
C ARG A 63 78.70 -19.23 -5.57
N ARG A 64 78.62 -19.83 -6.77
CA ARG A 64 77.36 -20.01 -7.51
C ARG A 64 76.34 -20.84 -6.72
N PHE A 65 76.80 -21.88 -6.02
CA PHE A 65 75.94 -22.71 -5.18
C PHE A 65 75.36 -21.91 -4.02
N ASN A 66 76.15 -21.06 -3.37
CA ASN A 66 75.67 -20.19 -2.31
C ASN A 66 74.63 -19.16 -2.81
N GLU A 67 74.80 -18.62 -4.02
CA GLU A 67 73.81 -17.74 -4.66
C GLU A 67 72.49 -18.47 -4.93
N ILE A 68 72.56 -19.69 -5.48
CA ILE A 68 71.38 -20.54 -5.69
C ILE A 68 70.66 -20.84 -4.38
N LEU A 69 71.41 -21.18 -3.31
CA LEU A 69 70.83 -21.41 -1.98
C LEU A 69 70.13 -20.15 -1.44
N ALA A 70 70.69 -18.96 -1.67
CA ALA A 70 70.05 -17.71 -1.27
C ALA A 70 68.73 -17.48 -2.03
N GLN A 71 68.71 -17.70 -3.35
CA GLN A 71 67.50 -17.60 -4.17
C GLN A 71 66.42 -18.60 -3.74
N ILE A 72 66.80 -19.84 -3.42
CA ILE A 72 65.85 -20.86 -2.93
C ILE A 72 65.20 -20.41 -1.62
N ARG A 73 65.98 -19.84 -0.68
CA ARG A 73 65.44 -19.31 0.58
C ARG A 73 64.46 -18.17 0.34
N GLU A 74 64.75 -17.29 -0.61
CA GLU A 74 63.85 -16.19 -0.97
C GLU A 74 62.54 -16.71 -1.57
N ILE A 75 62.61 -17.67 -2.49
CA ILE A 75 61.43 -18.33 -3.08
C ILE A 75 60.58 -18.97 -1.97
N GLN A 76 61.20 -19.68 -1.02
CA GLN A 76 60.49 -20.28 0.11
C GLN A 76 59.79 -19.22 0.99
N ARG A 77 60.44 -18.07 1.21
CA ARG A 77 59.84 -16.96 1.97
C ARG A 77 58.60 -16.40 1.24
N VAL A 78 58.70 -16.16 -0.05
CA VAL A 78 57.58 -15.65 -0.86
C VAL A 78 56.44 -16.67 -0.92
N GLN A 79 56.75 -17.96 -1.06
CA GLN A 79 55.74 -19.03 -1.01
C GLN A 79 55.01 -19.05 0.33
N ALA A 80 55.73 -18.95 1.45
CA ALA A 80 55.09 -18.89 2.77
C ALA A 80 54.18 -17.66 2.92
N GLU A 81 54.58 -16.52 2.36
CA GLU A 81 53.76 -15.30 2.34
C GLU A 81 52.50 -15.47 1.49
N HIS A 82 52.62 -16.05 0.29
CA HIS A 82 51.49 -16.37 -0.57
C HIS A 82 50.52 -17.35 0.10
N SER A 83 51.01 -18.40 0.75
CA SER A 83 50.18 -19.35 1.50
C SER A 83 49.36 -18.65 2.60
N ARG A 84 49.98 -17.74 3.36
CA ARG A 84 49.27 -16.95 4.39
C ARG A 84 48.17 -16.07 3.78
N ARG A 85 48.44 -15.43 2.64
CA ARG A 85 47.43 -14.62 1.93
C ARG A 85 46.27 -15.48 1.40
N PHE A 86 46.54 -16.69 0.93
CA PHE A 86 45.49 -17.62 0.53
C PHE A 86 44.61 -18.03 1.72
N GLU A 87 45.20 -18.34 2.87
CA GLU A 87 44.42 -18.63 4.09
C GLU A 87 43.54 -17.45 4.51
N GLU A 88 44.04 -16.21 4.39
CA GLU A 88 43.24 -15.01 4.66
C GLU A 88 42.08 -14.85 3.67
N HIS A 89 42.34 -15.08 2.38
CA HIS A 89 41.29 -15.08 1.37
C HIS A 89 40.23 -16.15 1.64
N ASP A 90 40.63 -17.37 2.00
CA ASP A 90 39.69 -18.45 2.34
C ASP A 90 38.80 -18.07 3.54
N ARG A 91 39.36 -17.41 4.56
CA ARG A 91 38.57 -16.87 5.68
C ARG A 91 37.55 -15.85 5.20
N ARG A 92 37.96 -14.88 4.38
CA ARG A 92 37.05 -13.87 3.82
C ARG A 92 35.96 -14.49 2.93
N PHE A 93 36.31 -15.49 2.12
CA PHE A 93 35.32 -16.22 1.31
C PHE A 93 34.29 -16.93 2.19
N ASN A 94 34.72 -17.56 3.27
CA ASN A 94 33.81 -18.20 4.22
C ASN A 94 32.88 -17.18 4.91
N GLU A 95 33.38 -16.00 5.27
CA GLU A 95 32.55 -14.91 5.81
C GLU A 95 31.51 -14.43 4.80
N ILE A 96 31.91 -14.22 3.53
CA ILE A 96 30.98 -13.84 2.45
C ILE A 96 29.91 -14.92 2.26
N LEU A 97 30.29 -16.20 2.26
CA LEU A 97 29.33 -17.30 2.15
C LEU A 97 28.34 -17.32 3.32
N ALA A 98 28.79 -17.01 4.54
CA ALA A 98 27.91 -16.90 5.69
C ALA A 98 26.91 -15.73 5.54
N GLN A 99 27.38 -14.57 5.07
CA GLN A 99 26.51 -13.42 4.79
C GLN A 99 25.47 -13.73 3.70
N ILE A 100 25.87 -14.40 2.62
CA ILE A 100 24.95 -14.82 1.55
C ILE A 100 23.85 -15.73 2.10
N ARG A 101 24.20 -16.70 2.96
CA ARG A 101 23.19 -17.59 3.60
C ARG A 101 22.21 -16.80 4.46
N GLU A 102 22.68 -15.80 5.20
CA GLU A 102 21.80 -14.98 6.02
C GLU A 102 20.86 -14.12 5.16
N ILE A 103 21.37 -13.52 4.08
CA ILE A 103 20.55 -12.79 3.11
C ILE A 103 19.47 -13.70 2.52
N GLN A 104 19.83 -14.94 2.15
CA GLN A 104 18.86 -15.92 1.63
C GLN A 104 17.79 -16.27 2.67
N ARG A 105 18.17 -16.39 3.95
CA ARG A 105 17.22 -16.64 5.06
C ARG A 105 16.23 -15.49 5.21
N VAL A 106 16.72 -14.25 5.23
CA VAL A 106 15.88 -13.04 5.33
C VAL A 106 14.96 -12.91 4.11
N GLN A 107 15.46 -13.22 2.91
CA GLN A 107 14.64 -13.21 1.70
C GLN A 107 13.50 -14.23 1.78
N ALA A 108 13.76 -15.45 2.25
CA ALA A 108 12.70 -16.45 2.45
C ALA A 108 11.65 -15.99 3.47
N GLU A 109 12.07 -15.31 4.53
CA GLU A 109 11.16 -14.72 5.53
C GLU A 109 10.30 -13.60 4.93
N HIS A 110 10.89 -12.68 4.16
CA HIS A 110 10.16 -11.64 3.44
C HIS A 110 9.14 -12.23 2.46
N THR A 111 9.50 -13.27 1.70
CA THR A 111 8.55 -13.96 0.81
C THR A 111 7.35 -14.51 1.59
N ARG A 112 7.59 -15.15 2.73
CA ARG A 112 6.51 -15.68 3.57
C ARG A 112 5.58 -14.58 4.11
N ILE A 113 6.14 -13.45 4.54
CA ILE A 113 5.36 -12.29 4.99
C ILE A 113 4.49 -11.75 3.85
N LEU A 114 5.04 -11.63 2.64
CA LEU A 114 4.29 -11.17 1.46
C LEU A 114 3.14 -12.12 1.09
N GLU A 115 3.33 -13.43 1.20
CA GLU A 115 2.26 -14.41 1.00
C GLU A 115 1.14 -14.24 2.05
N GLU A 116 1.49 -14.00 3.32
CA GLU A 116 0.51 -13.76 4.37
C GLU A 116 -0.26 -12.45 4.14
N HIS A 117 0.43 -11.38 3.76
CA HIS A 117 -0.20 -10.10 3.40
C HIS A 117 -1.15 -10.25 2.21
N THR A 118 -0.76 -11.01 1.19
CA THR A 118 -1.63 -11.31 0.04
C THR A 118 -2.90 -12.02 0.48
N LYS A 119 -2.81 -13.06 1.32
CA LYS A 119 -3.98 -13.77 1.85
C LYS A 119 -4.91 -12.84 2.65
N ARG A 120 -4.35 -11.97 3.49
CA ARG A 120 -5.14 -11.00 4.26
C ARG A 120 -5.86 -9.99 3.36
N LEU A 121 -5.24 -9.57 2.26
CA LEU A 121 -5.88 -8.70 1.28
C LEU A 121 -7.03 -9.42 0.57
N GLU A 122 -6.85 -10.69 0.17
CA GLU A 122 -7.95 -11.49 -0.40
C GLU A 122 -9.13 -11.64 0.57
N GLU A 123 -8.87 -11.82 1.86
CA GLU A 123 -9.92 -11.85 2.90
C GLU A 123 -10.63 -10.50 3.03
N HIS A 124 -9.89 -9.39 2.98
CA HIS A 124 -10.48 -8.06 2.99
C HIS A 124 -11.36 -7.82 1.75
N ASP A 125 -10.91 -8.22 0.56
CA ASP A 125 -11.68 -8.11 -0.68
C ASP A 125 -13.00 -8.89 -0.59
N ARG A 126 -13.00 -10.08 0.02
CA ARG A 126 -14.23 -10.84 0.29
C ARG A 126 -15.18 -10.07 1.20
N LYS A 127 -14.69 -9.56 2.33
CA LYS A 127 -15.49 -8.75 3.27
C LYS A 127 -16.04 -7.48 2.62
N PHE A 128 -15.24 -6.80 1.80
CA PHE A 128 -15.70 -5.62 1.08
C PHE A 128 -16.83 -5.96 0.10
N ASN A 129 -16.72 -7.08 -0.62
CA ASN A 129 -17.78 -7.54 -1.52
C ASN A 129 -19.08 -7.88 -0.78
N GLU A 130 -18.99 -8.50 0.41
CA GLU A 130 -20.14 -8.74 1.28
C GLU A 130 -20.81 -7.44 1.72
N ILE A 131 -20.03 -6.47 2.21
CA ILE A 131 -20.53 -5.14 2.61
C ILE A 131 -21.21 -4.43 1.42
N ILE A 132 -20.62 -4.50 0.23
CA ILE A 132 -21.23 -3.91 -0.98
C ILE A 132 -22.58 -4.59 -1.31
N ALA A 133 -22.68 -5.91 -1.12
CA ALA A 133 -23.93 -6.63 -1.32
C ALA A 133 -24.99 -6.20 -0.29
N GLU A 134 -24.64 -6.07 0.98
CA GLU A 134 -25.54 -5.58 2.04
C GLU A 134 -26.01 -4.14 1.76
N ILE A 135 -25.12 -3.24 1.37
CA ILE A 135 -25.46 -1.86 1.00
C ILE A 135 -26.46 -1.83 -0.16
N ARG A 136 -26.28 -2.69 -1.16
CA ARG A 136 -27.24 -2.81 -2.28
C ARG A 136 -28.61 -3.26 -1.80
N GLU A 137 -28.67 -4.19 -0.85
CA GLU A 137 -29.94 -4.66 -0.30
C GLU A 137 -30.64 -3.60 0.54
N ILE A 138 -29.90 -2.89 1.39
CA ILE A 138 -30.43 -1.75 2.14
C ILE A 138 -31.02 -0.70 1.19
N ARG A 139 -30.33 -0.39 0.09
CA ARG A 139 -30.82 0.57 -0.91
C ARG A 139 -32.14 0.12 -1.53
N ARG A 140 -32.30 -1.16 -1.87
CA ARG A 140 -33.57 -1.71 -2.39
C ARG A 140 -34.71 -1.59 -1.37
N ILE A 141 -34.43 -1.86 -0.10
CA ILE A 141 -35.42 -1.73 0.97
C ILE A 141 -35.84 -0.26 1.12
N GLN A 142 -34.90 0.68 1.07
CA GLN A 142 -35.19 2.11 1.13
C GLN A 142 -36.03 2.59 -0.05
N GLU A 143 -35.76 2.10 -1.26
CA GLU A 143 -36.56 2.41 -2.45
C GLU A 143 -38.02 1.95 -2.27
N ARG A 144 -38.22 0.69 -1.83
CA ARG A 144 -39.57 0.16 -1.54
C ARG A 144 -40.27 0.95 -0.44
N GLN A 145 -39.59 1.25 0.66
CA GLN A 145 -40.15 2.08 1.73
C GLN A 145 -40.55 3.48 1.24
N GLY A 146 -39.78 4.06 0.32
CA GLY A 146 -40.11 5.33 -0.32
C GLY A 146 -41.39 5.26 -1.16
N GLU A 147 -41.62 4.15 -1.87
CA GLU A 147 -42.84 3.89 -2.62
C GLU A 147 -44.05 3.68 -1.69
N ASP A 148 -43.88 2.85 -0.65
CA ASP A 148 -44.93 2.58 0.35
C ASP A 148 -45.38 3.87 1.06
N ILE A 149 -44.43 4.72 1.47
CA ILE A 149 -44.73 6.02 2.09
C ILE A 149 -45.49 6.93 1.13
N ARG A 150 -45.15 6.91 -0.16
CA ARG A 150 -45.84 7.71 -1.18
C ARG A 150 -47.30 7.26 -1.33
N SER A 151 -47.51 5.96 -1.45
CA SER A 151 -48.85 5.35 -1.51
C SER A 151 -49.68 5.67 -0.27
N LEU A 152 -49.09 5.52 0.94
CA LEU A 152 -49.76 5.88 2.20
C LEU A 152 -50.14 7.36 2.25
N ARG A 153 -49.29 8.26 1.75
CA ARG A 153 -49.58 9.69 1.69
C ARG A 153 -50.74 10.00 0.75
N GLU A 154 -50.79 9.37 -0.42
CA GLU A 154 -51.88 9.52 -1.39
C GLU A 154 -53.21 9.01 -0.81
N MET A 155 -53.21 7.82 -0.21
CA MET A 155 -54.39 7.27 0.47
C MET A 155 -54.86 8.17 1.61
N TYR A 156 -53.94 8.66 2.46
CA TYR A 156 -54.28 9.58 3.54
C TYR A 156 -54.89 10.88 3.00
N GLY A 157 -54.33 11.44 1.93
CA GLY A 157 -54.87 12.62 1.26
C GLY A 157 -56.32 12.40 0.82
N SER A 158 -56.59 11.30 0.11
CA SER A 158 -57.93 10.95 -0.36
C SER A 158 -58.92 10.70 0.79
N ILE A 159 -58.51 10.00 1.85
CA ILE A 159 -59.34 9.79 3.04
C ILE A 159 -59.65 11.12 3.74
N SER A 160 -58.63 11.98 3.88
CA SER A 160 -58.79 13.28 4.54
C SER A 160 -59.75 14.19 3.77
N GLU A 161 -59.68 14.20 2.45
CA GLU A 161 -60.61 14.95 1.59
C GLU A 161 -62.04 14.41 1.72
N THR A 162 -62.21 13.09 1.59
CA THR A 162 -63.51 12.42 1.75
C THR A 162 -64.15 12.70 3.13
N LEU A 163 -63.36 12.65 4.20
CA LEU A 163 -63.85 12.97 5.54
C LEU A 163 -64.20 14.46 5.68
N GLY A 164 -63.46 15.35 5.01
CA GLY A 164 -63.79 16.77 4.92
C GLY A 164 -65.18 16.98 4.33
N ASP A 165 -65.44 16.40 3.16
CA ASP A 165 -66.73 16.48 2.46
C ASP A 165 -67.88 15.94 3.32
N ILE A 166 -67.69 14.79 3.99
CA ILE A 166 -68.71 14.20 4.86
C ILE A 166 -69.03 15.12 6.04
N VAL A 167 -68.01 15.73 6.66
CA VAL A 167 -68.19 16.65 7.79
C VAL A 167 -68.91 17.91 7.33
N GLU A 168 -68.57 18.44 6.16
CA GLU A 168 -69.24 19.58 5.53
C GLU A 168 -70.73 19.29 5.31
N ASP A 169 -71.05 18.18 4.62
CA ASP A 169 -72.41 17.73 4.37
C ASP A 169 -73.23 17.59 5.66
N LEU A 170 -72.67 16.94 6.68
CA LEU A 170 -73.36 16.70 7.95
C LEU A 170 -73.65 18.00 8.70
N LEU A 171 -72.67 18.90 8.81
CA LEU A 171 -72.85 20.14 9.55
C LEU A 171 -73.85 21.08 8.86
N ILE A 172 -73.80 21.17 7.53
CA ILE A 172 -74.76 21.98 6.75
C ILE A 172 -76.17 21.41 6.85
N ALA A 173 -76.33 20.09 6.65
CA ALA A 173 -77.64 19.43 6.76
C ALA A 173 -78.26 19.64 8.16
N ARG A 174 -77.45 19.51 9.21
CA ARG A 174 -77.93 19.72 10.58
C ARG A 174 -78.28 21.18 10.86
N PHE A 175 -77.49 22.12 10.34
CA PHE A 175 -77.81 23.55 10.46
C PHE A 175 -79.12 23.90 9.73
N ARG A 176 -79.38 23.28 8.57
CA ARG A 176 -80.67 23.42 7.87
C ARG A 176 -81.84 22.93 8.71
N GLU A 177 -81.72 21.76 9.35
CA GLU A 177 -82.75 21.25 10.26
C GLU A 177 -83.04 22.24 11.39
N GLU A 178 -82.00 22.82 12.01
CA GLU A 178 -82.16 23.84 13.06
C GLU A 178 -82.90 25.09 12.56
N LEU A 179 -82.64 25.54 11.33
CA LEU A 179 -83.36 26.67 10.72
C LEU A 179 -84.84 26.32 10.47
N MET A 180 -85.13 25.10 10.00
CA MET A 180 -86.51 24.63 9.79
C MET A 180 -87.29 24.50 11.10
N GLU A 181 -86.66 24.00 12.18
CA GLU A 181 -87.26 23.94 13.52
C GLU A 181 -87.61 25.35 14.06
N GLN A 182 -86.87 26.38 13.63
CA GLN A 182 -87.15 27.78 13.93
C GLN A 182 -88.23 28.41 13.03
N GLY A 183 -88.80 27.64 12.10
CA GLY A 183 -89.83 28.08 11.16
C GLY A 183 -89.28 28.86 9.95
N LEU A 184 -87.97 28.78 9.67
CA LEU A 184 -87.33 29.45 8.53
C LEU A 184 -87.15 28.44 7.38
N ASP A 185 -87.99 28.55 6.35
CA ASP A 185 -87.86 27.77 5.11
C ASP A 185 -87.04 28.55 4.07
N LEU A 186 -85.72 28.50 4.20
CA LEU A 186 -84.79 29.26 3.37
C LEU A 186 -84.35 28.45 2.14
N THR A 187 -84.10 29.16 1.03
CA THR A 187 -83.49 28.53 -0.15
C THR A 187 -82.02 28.25 0.12
N GLU A 188 -81.62 26.98 0.03
CA GLU A 188 -80.23 26.52 0.20
C GLU A 188 -79.50 26.46 -1.15
N LEU A 189 -78.33 27.12 -1.22
CA LEU A 189 -77.38 27.02 -2.32
C LEU A 189 -76.07 26.46 -1.78
N ARG A 190 -75.58 25.34 -2.32
CA ARG A 190 -74.34 24.68 -1.87
C ARG A 190 -73.18 24.96 -2.83
N ARG A 191 -71.95 25.04 -2.31
CA ARG A 191 -70.70 25.25 -3.06
C ARG A 191 -70.81 26.38 -4.09
N VAL A 192 -71.17 27.56 -3.61
CA VAL A 192 -71.39 28.75 -4.45
C VAL A 192 -70.08 29.48 -4.68
N ILE A 193 -69.76 29.79 -5.93
CA ILE A 193 -68.62 30.63 -6.26
C ILE A 193 -69.07 32.09 -6.37
N VAL A 194 -68.54 32.95 -5.51
CA VAL A 194 -68.80 34.39 -5.49
C VAL A 194 -67.49 35.13 -5.79
N GLU A 195 -67.40 35.78 -6.95
CA GLU A 195 -66.19 36.46 -7.46
C GLU A 195 -64.89 35.65 -7.23
N GLY A 196 -64.91 34.37 -7.59
CA GLY A 196 -63.76 33.47 -7.49
C GLY A 196 -63.50 32.89 -6.10
N HIS A 197 -64.35 33.16 -5.11
CA HIS A 197 -64.29 32.56 -3.78
C HIS A 197 -65.41 31.52 -3.62
N GLU A 198 -65.05 30.30 -3.26
CA GLU A 198 -66.01 29.25 -2.93
C GLU A 198 -66.56 29.45 -1.52
N VAL A 199 -67.88 29.25 -1.40
CA VAL A 199 -68.67 29.34 -0.18
C VAL A 199 -69.43 28.02 -0.02
N ASP A 200 -69.28 27.35 1.13
CA ASP A 200 -69.79 25.99 1.33
C ASP A 200 -71.32 25.92 1.24
N ALA A 201 -72.02 26.86 1.88
CA ALA A 201 -73.45 27.06 1.66
C ALA A 201 -73.92 28.50 1.88
N ILE A 202 -75.01 28.87 1.20
CA ILE A 202 -75.75 30.11 1.41
C ILE A 202 -77.23 29.76 1.57
N PHE A 203 -77.82 30.12 2.69
CA PHE A 203 -79.27 30.06 2.92
C PHE A 203 -79.84 31.46 2.74
N THR A 204 -80.84 31.66 1.89
CA THR A 204 -81.35 33.01 1.60
C THR A 204 -82.85 33.10 1.39
N ASP A 205 -83.41 34.23 1.85
CA ASP A 205 -84.76 34.74 1.61
C ASP A 205 -84.71 36.27 1.37
N GLU A 206 -85.01 37.09 2.37
CA GLU A 206 -84.79 38.53 2.44
C GLU A 206 -83.35 38.87 2.85
N GLU A 207 -82.74 38.07 3.74
CA GLU A 207 -81.33 38.16 4.11
C GLU A 207 -80.54 36.94 3.60
N ALA A 208 -79.20 37.03 3.62
CA ALA A 208 -78.32 35.92 3.26
C ALA A 208 -77.57 35.39 4.49
N VAL A 209 -77.62 34.08 4.71
CA VAL A 209 -76.84 33.39 5.74
C VAL A 209 -75.77 32.58 5.04
N ILE A 210 -74.55 33.09 5.10
CA ILE A 210 -73.36 32.45 4.56
C ILE A 210 -72.87 31.44 5.58
N VAL A 211 -72.65 30.22 5.15
CA VAL A 211 -72.21 29.10 5.98
C VAL A 211 -70.86 28.63 5.47
N GLU A 212 -69.86 28.72 6.34
CA GLU A 212 -68.53 28.15 6.13
C GLU A 212 -68.31 27.02 7.13
N VAL A 213 -67.76 25.91 6.69
CA VAL A 213 -67.46 24.75 7.50
C VAL A 213 -65.96 24.65 7.71
N SER A 214 -65.56 24.49 8.97
CA SER A 214 -64.17 24.23 9.32
C SER A 214 -64.09 23.19 10.42
N THR A 215 -63.37 22.09 10.17
CA THR A 215 -63.14 21.05 11.18
C THR A 215 -62.53 21.64 12.46
N THR A 216 -61.71 22.68 12.35
CA THR A 216 -61.21 23.46 13.50
C THR A 216 -61.13 24.93 13.14
N VAL A 217 -62.04 25.73 13.71
CA VAL A 217 -62.16 27.15 13.46
C VAL A 217 -60.96 27.91 14.03
N LYS A 218 -60.22 28.58 13.15
CA LYS A 218 -59.04 29.40 13.44
C LYS A 218 -59.31 30.87 13.14
N THR A 219 -58.44 31.76 13.62
CA THR A 219 -58.55 33.22 13.38
C THR A 219 -58.56 33.59 11.89
N ARG A 220 -57.86 32.80 11.05
CA ARG A 220 -57.89 32.97 9.59
C ARG A 220 -59.27 32.71 9.00
N ASP A 221 -60.02 31.76 9.54
CA ASP A 221 -61.34 31.37 9.06
C ASP A 221 -62.33 32.51 9.34
N VAL A 222 -62.22 33.13 10.52
CA VAL A 222 -62.99 34.32 10.89
C VAL A 222 -62.67 35.51 10.00
N THR A 223 -61.39 35.72 9.67
CA THR A 223 -60.96 36.82 8.78
C THR A 223 -61.49 36.62 7.36
N ARG A 224 -61.42 35.38 6.86
CA ARG A 224 -62.01 34.98 5.58
C ARG A 224 -63.53 35.18 5.58
N ALA A 225 -64.22 34.73 6.62
CA ALA A 225 -65.66 34.89 6.80
C ALA A 225 -66.08 36.36 6.69
N VAL A 226 -65.40 37.29 7.38
CA VAL A 226 -65.68 38.73 7.26
C VAL A 226 -65.54 39.22 5.81
N SER A 227 -64.48 38.79 5.12
CA SER A 227 -64.24 39.19 3.73
C SER A 227 -65.32 38.64 2.78
N LEU A 228 -65.76 37.39 3.01
CA LEU A 228 -66.84 36.76 2.27
C LEU A 228 -68.19 37.45 2.53
N ARG A 229 -68.48 37.85 3.78
CA ARG A 229 -69.68 38.64 4.09
C ARG A 229 -69.75 39.88 3.22
N ASP A 230 -68.71 40.70 3.28
CA ASP A 230 -68.68 41.99 2.59
C ASP A 230 -68.76 41.81 1.06
N LEU A 231 -68.21 40.70 0.55
CA LEU A 231 -68.30 40.31 -0.86
C LEU A 231 -69.73 39.91 -1.26
N VAL A 232 -70.35 39.01 -0.49
CA VAL A 232 -71.70 38.51 -0.76
C VAL A 232 -72.74 39.62 -0.61
N GLU A 233 -72.61 40.50 0.38
CA GLU A 233 -73.50 41.66 0.54
C GLU A 233 -73.46 42.57 -0.68
N ARG A 234 -72.27 42.80 -1.24
CA ARG A 234 -72.08 43.60 -2.46
C ARG A 234 -72.73 42.95 -3.68
N VAL A 235 -72.55 41.63 -3.84
CA VAL A 235 -73.02 40.88 -5.00
C VAL A 235 -74.54 40.68 -4.95
N LEU A 236 -75.07 40.21 -3.81
CA LEU A 236 -76.49 39.92 -3.65
C LEU A 236 -77.33 41.17 -3.33
N ARG A 237 -76.69 42.30 -2.99
CA ARG A 237 -77.35 43.55 -2.56
C ARG A 237 -78.36 43.33 -1.42
N LYS A 238 -78.05 42.38 -0.56
CA LYS A 238 -78.82 42.01 0.63
C LYS A 238 -77.87 41.97 1.81
N ARG A 239 -78.41 42.19 3.01
CA ARG A 239 -77.63 42.02 4.24
C ARG A 239 -77.23 40.56 4.37
N ALA A 240 -75.99 40.30 4.78
CA ALA A 240 -75.50 38.96 4.98
C ALA A 240 -74.92 38.79 6.38
N ARG A 241 -75.22 37.66 7.01
CA ARG A 241 -74.52 37.18 8.20
C ARG A 241 -73.72 35.95 7.85
N VAL A 242 -72.58 35.75 8.53
CA VAL A 242 -71.75 34.56 8.34
C VAL A 242 -71.79 33.72 9.60
N VAL A 243 -72.04 32.44 9.39
CA VAL A 243 -71.99 31.39 10.40
C VAL A 243 -70.87 30.45 10.03
N ILE A 244 -69.88 30.30 10.91
CA ILE A 244 -68.85 29.28 10.78
C ILE A 244 -69.29 28.08 11.61
N LEU A 245 -69.57 26.96 10.93
CA LEU A 245 -69.82 25.68 11.56
C LEU A 245 -68.48 24.96 11.74
N GLY A 246 -68.20 24.47 12.93
CA GLY A 246 -67.01 23.66 13.12
C GLY A 246 -67.17 22.58 14.16
N MET A 247 -66.20 21.67 14.22
CA MET A 247 -66.18 20.66 15.28
C MET A 247 -65.52 21.20 16.55
N LYS A 248 -64.54 22.09 16.38
CA LYS A 248 -63.79 22.76 17.45
C LYS A 248 -63.46 24.19 17.02
N ALA A 249 -63.17 25.07 17.98
CA ALA A 249 -62.69 26.42 17.70
C ALA A 249 -61.58 26.80 18.67
N ASP A 250 -60.58 27.51 18.16
CA ASP A 250 -59.54 28.12 18.98
C ASP A 250 -60.12 29.29 19.77
N THR A 251 -59.67 29.47 21.02
CA THR A 251 -60.16 30.55 21.90
C THR A 251 -60.01 31.93 21.26
N LYS A 252 -58.86 32.20 20.63
CA LYS A 252 -58.60 33.45 19.90
C LYS A 252 -59.53 33.65 18.70
N ALA A 253 -59.93 32.55 18.05
CA ALA A 253 -60.88 32.62 16.94
C ALA A 253 -62.28 33.00 17.43
N LEU A 254 -62.72 32.44 18.56
CA LEU A 254 -64.00 32.79 19.19
C LEU A 254 -64.04 34.26 19.64
N GLU A 255 -62.95 34.76 20.24
CA GLU A 255 -62.83 36.17 20.63
C GLU A 255 -62.96 37.09 19.41
N LEU A 256 -62.16 36.85 18.36
CA LEU A 256 -62.20 37.63 17.13
C LEU A 256 -63.57 37.56 16.44
N ALA A 257 -64.21 36.39 16.44
CA ALA A 257 -65.52 36.21 15.83
C ALA A 257 -66.59 37.09 16.51
N ARG A 258 -66.58 37.16 17.84
CA ARG A 258 -67.46 38.05 18.62
C ARG A 258 -67.23 39.52 18.30
N GLU A 259 -65.97 39.94 18.21
CA GLU A 259 -65.61 41.32 17.87
C GLU A 259 -66.07 41.71 16.45
N ARG A 260 -66.05 40.75 15.52
CA ARG A 260 -66.33 41.00 14.08
C ARG A 260 -67.76 40.68 13.65
N GLY A 261 -68.61 40.25 14.59
CA GLY A 261 -70.00 39.86 14.30
C GLY A 261 -70.10 38.62 13.41
N VAL A 262 -69.17 37.67 13.58
CA VAL A 262 -69.22 36.36 12.93
C VAL A 262 -69.72 35.34 13.95
N GLU A 263 -70.75 34.59 13.58
CA GLU A 263 -71.28 33.54 14.44
C GLU A 263 -70.42 32.28 14.29
N VAL A 264 -70.00 31.67 15.39
CA VAL A 264 -69.23 30.41 15.37
C VAL A 264 -69.99 29.36 16.16
N ARG A 265 -70.32 28.23 15.52
CA ARG A 265 -71.02 27.10 16.15
C ARG A 265 -70.13 25.87 16.16
N THR A 266 -69.70 25.44 17.34
CA THR A 266 -68.83 24.26 17.50
C THR A 266 -69.50 23.04 18.13
N ARG A 267 -70.81 23.12 18.38
CA ARG A 267 -71.63 22.08 19.01
C ARG A 267 -73.02 22.11 18.41
N ILE A 268 -73.12 21.72 17.15
CA ILE A 268 -74.41 21.48 16.51
C ILE A 268 -74.87 20.10 17.02
N GLY A 269 -75.85 20.06 17.92
CA GLY A 269 -76.45 18.81 18.42
C GLY A 269 -75.90 18.19 19.73
N VAL A 270 -75.03 18.85 20.51
CA VAL A 270 -74.82 18.43 21.92
C VAL A 270 -75.82 19.21 22.77
N PRO A 271 -76.86 18.58 23.38
CA PRO A 271 -77.76 19.29 24.25
C PRO A 271 -76.95 19.95 25.37
N SER A 272 -77.09 21.27 25.50
CA SER A 272 -76.63 22.04 26.65
C SER A 272 -77.36 21.51 27.88
N ARG A 273 -76.84 20.46 28.51
CA ARG A 273 -77.29 20.09 29.85
C ARG A 273 -76.67 21.08 30.83
N LEU A 274 -77.59 21.80 31.48
CA LEU A 274 -77.47 22.58 32.71
C LEU A 274 -76.40 22.06 33.68
#